data_AF-A0A060BNW5-F1
#
_entry.id   AF-A0A060BNW5-F1
#
_cell.length_a   1.000
_cell.length_b   1.000
_cell.length_c   1.000
_cell.angle_alpha   90.00
_cell.angle_beta   90.00
_cell.angle_gamma   90.00
#
_symmetry.space_group_name_H-M   'P 1'
#
loop_
_entity.id
_entity.type
_entity.pdbx_description
1 polymer ?
#
loop_
_entity_poly.entity_id
_entity_poly.type
_entity_poly.pdbx_seq_one_letter_code
_entity_poly.pdbx_strand_id
1 'polypeptide(L)' 'MKEVFIVGCKGIPAKYGGFETFVDNLVTRQESKKIKYHVACMTFTQVAKNYDYNGAE' A
#
# COMPACT_ATOMS: atom_id res chain seq x y z
N MET A 1 -4.32 15.41 -10.38
CA MET A 1 -4.23 14.35 -9.36
C MET A 1 -3.31 13.28 -9.93
N LYS A 2 -2.50 12.60 -9.11
CA LYS A 2 -1.56 11.56 -9.57
C LYS A 2 -1.93 10.24 -8.92
N GLU A 3 -2.17 9.23 -9.74
CA GLU A 3 -2.42 7.86 -9.28
C GLU A 3 -1.10 7.09 -9.31
N VAL A 4 -0.69 6.51 -8.18
CA VAL A 4 0.56 5.76 -8.04
C VAL A 4 0.24 4.34 -7.62
N PHE A 5 0.58 3.38 -8.48
CA PHE A 5 0.37 1.96 -8.25
C PHE A 5 1.65 1.32 -7.74
N ILE A 6 1.57 0.65 -6.59
CA ILE A 6 2.66 -0.07 -5.94
C ILE A 6 2.27 -1.55 -5.92
N VAL A 7 3.02 -2.37 -6.64
CA VAL A 7 2.76 -3.82 -6.74
C VAL A 7 3.92 -4.57 -6.10
N GLY A 8 3.63 -5.44 -5.13
CA GLY A 8 4.65 -6.16 -4.40
C GLY A 8 4.22 -7.53 -3.91
N CYS A 9 5.15 -8.26 -3.29
CA CYS A 9 4.88 -9.62 -2.80
C CYS A 9 4.09 -9.64 -1.48
N LYS A 10 4.15 -8.57 -0.69
CA LYS A 10 3.47 -8.42 0.61
C LYS A 10 2.87 -7.02 0.73
N GLY A 11 1.77 -6.92 1.49
CA GLY A 11 1.03 -5.67 1.69
C GLY A 11 1.45 -4.90 2.96
N ILE A 12 0.67 -3.88 3.29
CA ILE A 12 0.82 -3.02 4.49
C ILE A 12 -0.42 -3.20 5.39
N PRO A 13 -0.36 -3.00 6.72
CA PRO A 13 0.76 -2.49 7.53
C PRO A 13 1.96 -3.43 7.59
N ALA A 14 3.15 -2.86 7.77
CA ALA A 14 4.39 -3.63 7.70
C ALA A 14 4.53 -4.62 8.85
N LYS A 15 4.90 -5.88 8.53
CA LYS A 15 5.21 -6.89 9.55
C LYS A 15 6.70 -7.11 9.72
N TYR A 16 7.43 -7.37 8.64
CA TYR A 16 8.90 -7.52 8.65
C TYR A 16 9.46 -7.51 7.23
N GLY A 17 10.09 -6.40 6.82
CA GLY A 17 10.77 -6.29 5.53
C GLY A 17 10.96 -4.86 5.05
N GLY A 18 11.99 -4.61 4.25
CA GLY A 18 12.31 -3.25 3.75
C GLY A 18 11.24 -2.67 2.83
N PHE A 19 10.64 -3.50 1.97
CA PHE A 19 9.56 -3.08 1.08
C PHE A 19 8.31 -2.66 1.85
N GLU A 20 7.80 -3.54 2.72
CA GLU A 20 6.59 -3.28 3.50
C GLU A 20 6.76 -2.01 4.36
N THR A 21 7.90 -1.87 5.06
CA THR A 21 8.19 -0.69 5.89
C THR A 21 8.31 0.60 5.07
N PHE A 22 8.89 0.53 3.87
CA PHE A 22 8.97 1.69 2.98
C PHE A 22 7.57 2.15 2.55
N VAL A 23 6.73 1.23 2.08
CA VAL A 23 5.37 1.56 1.61
C VAL A 23 4.50 2.06 2.76
N ASP A 24 4.58 1.43 3.94
CA ASP A 24 3.83 1.84 5.14
C ASP A 24 4.19 3.28 5.55
N ASN A 25 5.48 3.62 5.56
CA ASN A 25 5.91 5.01 5.82
C ASN A 25 5.51 5.97 4.70
N LEU A 26 5.56 5.54 3.44
CA LEU A 26 5.20 6.37 2.29
C LEU A 26 3.72 6.80 2.33
N VAL A 27 2.82 5.88 2.67
CA VAL A 27 1.38 6.19 2.78
C VAL A 27 1.05 6.93 4.07
N THR A 28 1.66 6.55 5.20
CA THR A 28 1.37 7.16 6.51
C THR A 28 1.90 8.59 6.63
N ARG A 29 3.01 8.89 5.95
CA ARG A 29 3.66 10.22 5.93
C ARG A 29 3.32 11.00 4.66
N GLN A 30 2.14 10.78 4.09
CA GLN A 30 1.72 11.46 2.87
C GLN A 30 1.57 12.97 3.09
N GLU A 31 2.48 13.75 2.51
CA GLU A 31 2.43 15.22 2.55
C GLU A 31 1.43 15.82 1.55
N SER A 32 1.26 15.17 0.39
CA SER A 32 0.45 15.71 -0.71
C SER A 32 -0.81 14.91 -0.95
N LYS A 33 -1.97 15.48 -0.64
CA LYS A 33 -3.30 14.93 -0.99
C LYS A 33 -3.59 14.90 -2.50
N LYS A 34 -2.69 15.41 -3.34
CA LYS A 34 -2.81 15.35 -4.80
C LYS A 34 -2.36 14.00 -5.37
N ILE A 35 -1.83 13.12 -4.53
CA ILE A 35 -1.37 11.77 -4.88
C ILE A 35 -2.33 10.76 -4.23
N LYS A 36 -2.79 9.77 -4.98
CA LYS A 36 -3.52 8.61 -4.46
C LYS A 36 -2.64 7.37 -4.68
N TYR A 37 -2.41 6.62 -3.60
CA TYR A 37 -1.64 5.39 -3.64
C TYR A 37 -2.59 4.19 -3.73
N HIS A 38 -2.24 3.26 -4.63
CA HIS A 38 -2.91 1.98 -4.81
C HIS A 38 -1.90 0.88 -4.55
N VAL A 39 -2.12 0.03 -3.56
CA VAL A 39 -1.14 -0.97 -3.10
C VAL A 39 -1.69 -2.37 -3.30
N ALA A 40 -1.21 -3.05 -4.33
CA ALA A 40 -1.58 -4.43 -4.59
C ALA A 40 -0.48 -5.40 -4.14
N CYS A 41 -0.87 -6.43 -3.40
CA CYS A 41 0.03 -7.51 -3.04
C CYS A 41 -0.52 -8.89 -3.39
N MET A 42 0.38 -9.86 -3.57
CA MET A 42 -0.02 -11.25 -3.76
C MET A 42 -0.82 -11.74 -2.54
N THR A 43 -1.87 -12.51 -2.81
CA THR A 43 -2.60 -13.26 -1.78
C THR A 43 -2.56 -14.75 -2.09
N PHE A 44 -2.45 -15.55 -1.04
CA PHE A 44 -2.56 -17.01 -1.14
C PHE A 44 -4.01 -17.50 -1.00
N THR A 45 -4.95 -16.59 -0.71
CA THR A 45 -6.38 -16.89 -0.65
C THR A 45 -7.05 -16.64 -1.99
N GLN A 46 -8.05 -17.45 -2.35
CA GLN A 46 -8.82 -17.24 -3.60
C GLN A 46 -9.65 -15.95 -3.59
N VAL A 47 -9.88 -15.38 -2.41
CA VAL A 47 -10.60 -14.12 -2.24
C VAL A 47 -9.58 -12.99 -2.07
N ALA A 48 -9.56 -12.06 -3.02
CA ALA A 48 -8.84 -10.80 -2.85
C ALA A 48 -9.56 -9.94 -1.80
N LYS A 49 -8.78 -9.32 -0.91
CA LYS A 49 -9.31 -8.40 0.10
C LYS A 49 -8.83 -6.99 -0.23
N ASN A 50 -9.79 -6.11 -0.46
CA ASN A 50 -9.53 -4.67 -0.56
C ASN A 50 -9.78 -4.04 0.81
N TYR A 51 -8.95 -3.09 1.20
CA TYR A 51 -9.10 -2.33 2.43
C TYR A 51 -8.42 -0.97 2.26
N ASP A 52 -8.94 0.06 2.93
CA ASP A 52 -8.23 1.33 3.05
C ASP A 52 -7.23 1.24 4.21
N TYR A 53 -6.04 1.78 3.98
CA TYR A 53 -5.05 1.97 5.02
C TYR A 53 -4.33 3.31 4.81
N ASN A 54 -4.58 4.27 5.71
CA ASN A 54 -4.07 5.64 5.62
C ASN A 54 -4.39 6.33 4.28
N GLY A 55 -5.57 6.05 3.70
CA GLY A 55 -5.97 6.62 2.43
C GLY A 55 -5.38 5.94 1.19
N ALA A 56 -4.58 4.87 1.36
CA ALA A 56 -4.20 3.96 0.27
C ALA A 56 -5.22 2.82 0.16
N GLU A 57 -5.50 2.38 -1.07
CA GLU A 57 -6.44 1.29 -1.40
C GLU A 57 -5.74 0.10 -2.08
#